data_AF-A0A6V7JGS9-F1
#
_entry.id   AF-A0A6V7JGS9-F1
#
_cell.length_a   1.000
_cell.length_b   1.000
_cell.length_c   1.000
_cell.angle_alpha   90.00
_cell.angle_beta   90.00
_cell.angle_gamma   90.00
#
_symmetry.space_group_name_H-M   'P 1'
#
loop_
_entity.id
_entity.type
_entity.pdbx_description
1 polymer ?
#
loop_
_entity_poly.entity_id
_entity_poly.type
_entity_poly.pdbx_seq_one_letter_code
_entity_poly.pdbx_strand_id
1 'polypeptide(L)'
;IMAGSNRSGDLADAQKSIPVGTICAILTTSTVYLSSVLLFAGTVDNLLLRDKFGQSIGGKLVVANIAWPNQWVILIGSFLSTLGAGLQSLTGAPRLLQAIAKDGIIPFLAPFAKSSSRGEPTRALLLTVFICQCGILLGNVDYLAPLLSMFFLMCYGFVNLACALQTLLRTPNWRPRFKYYHWSLSFLGLSLCIAIMFMTSWYYALLAMGMAGLIYKYIEYRGAEKEWGDGIRGLNLSAARYALLKLEEGPPHTKNWRPQILMLVKLTDALVPKYRKMFAFASQLKAGRGLTITVSCIQGDFTKSSGEALAAKQSL
;
A
#
# COMPACT_ATOMS: atom_id res chain seq x y z
N ILE A 1 6.49 -14.56 -1.79
CA ILE A 1 5.11 -14.80 -2.28
C ILE A 1 4.70 -13.93 -3.49
N MET A 2 5.20 -12.70 -3.63
CA MET A 2 4.81 -11.80 -4.74
C MET A 2 5.34 -12.19 -6.13
N ALA A 3 6.22 -13.19 -6.24
CA ALA A 3 6.75 -13.64 -7.52
C ALA A 3 5.66 -14.17 -8.48
N GLY A 4 4.55 -14.72 -7.95
CA GLY A 4 3.45 -15.24 -8.76
C GLY A 4 2.72 -14.16 -9.58
N SER A 5 2.73 -12.90 -9.12
CA SER A 5 2.09 -11.78 -9.83
C SER A 5 3.02 -11.07 -10.82
N ASN A 6 4.34 -11.33 -10.79
CA ASN A 6 5.31 -10.62 -11.62
C ASN A 6 5.17 -10.92 -13.13
N ARG A 7 4.46 -11.98 -13.51
CA ARG A 7 4.14 -12.34 -14.90
C ARG A 7 2.63 -12.31 -15.19
N SER A 8 1.89 -11.45 -14.50
CA SER A 8 0.44 -11.34 -14.66
C SER A 8 0.01 -11.04 -16.11
N GLY A 9 0.83 -10.32 -16.89
CA GLY A 9 0.57 -9.99 -18.30
C GLY A 9 0.70 -11.16 -19.27
N ASP A 10 1.38 -12.24 -18.89
CA ASP A 10 1.63 -13.41 -19.75
C ASP A 10 0.68 -14.59 -19.44
N LEU A 11 -0.21 -14.45 -18.45
CA LEU A 11 -1.12 -15.51 -18.03
C LEU A 11 -2.41 -15.49 -18.88
N ALA A 12 -2.83 -16.68 -19.35
CA ALA A 12 -4.09 -16.85 -20.07
C ALA A 12 -5.32 -16.43 -19.22
N ASP A 13 -5.32 -16.77 -17.93
CA ASP A 13 -6.29 -16.26 -16.95
C ASP A 13 -5.56 -15.92 -15.64
N ALA A 14 -5.19 -14.64 -15.50
CA ALA A 14 -4.50 -14.14 -14.31
C ALA A 14 -5.40 -14.16 -13.05
N GLN A 15 -6.72 -14.00 -13.19
CA GLN A 15 -7.63 -13.90 -12.05
C GLN A 15 -7.77 -15.23 -11.31
N LYS A 16 -7.77 -16.34 -12.05
CA LYS A 16 -7.80 -17.69 -11.47
C LYS A 16 -6.40 -18.20 -11.10
N SER A 17 -5.40 -17.96 -11.95
CA SER A 17 -4.08 -18.59 -11.81
C SER A 17 -3.27 -18.02 -10.65
N ILE A 18 -3.33 -16.70 -10.40
CA ILE A 18 -2.53 -16.07 -9.34
C ILE A 18 -2.94 -16.57 -7.94
N PRO A 19 -4.22 -16.59 -7.55
CA PRO A 19 -4.63 -17.07 -6.23
C PRO A 19 -4.31 -18.55 -6.01
N VAL A 20 -4.64 -19.41 -6.98
CA VAL A 20 -4.43 -20.87 -6.86
C VAL A 20 -2.93 -21.17 -6.80
N GLY A 21 -2.14 -20.64 -7.73
CA GLY A 21 -0.70 -20.87 -7.78
C GLY A 21 0.02 -20.39 -6.52
N THR A 22 -0.34 -19.20 -6.01
CA THR A 22 0.29 -18.65 -4.81
C THR A 22 -0.05 -19.47 -3.56
N ILE A 23 -1.31 -19.85 -3.36
CA ILE A 23 -1.73 -20.66 -2.20
C ILE A 23 -1.08 -22.05 -2.25
N CYS A 24 -1.11 -22.72 -3.41
CA CYS A 24 -0.47 -24.03 -3.57
C CYS A 24 1.03 -23.96 -3.31
N ALA A 25 1.73 -22.94 -3.80
CA ALA A 25 3.17 -22.76 -3.53
C ALA A 25 3.47 -22.55 -2.04
N ILE A 26 2.64 -21.77 -1.32
CA ILE A 26 2.77 -21.57 0.13
C ILE A 26 2.55 -22.90 0.86
N LEU A 27 1.52 -23.67 0.51
CA LEU A 27 1.27 -24.97 1.13
C LEU A 27 2.42 -25.94 0.88
N THR A 28 2.91 -26.05 -0.35
CA THR A 28 4.04 -26.93 -0.69
C THR A 28 5.30 -26.57 0.09
N THR A 29 5.68 -25.29 0.10
CA THR A 29 6.88 -24.82 0.83
C THR A 29 6.74 -24.98 2.34
N SER A 30 5.55 -24.72 2.90
CA SER A 30 5.28 -24.91 4.32
C SER A 30 5.36 -26.38 4.72
N THR A 31 4.78 -27.28 3.92
CA THR A 31 4.89 -28.73 4.14
C THR A 31 6.33 -29.19 4.10
N VAL A 32 7.13 -28.73 3.13
CA VAL A 32 8.56 -29.06 3.05
C VAL A 32 9.34 -28.53 4.25
N TYR A 33 9.09 -27.30 4.71
CA TYR A 33 9.78 -26.77 5.89
C TYR A 33 9.40 -27.50 7.18
N LEU A 34 8.12 -27.75 7.40
CA LEU A 34 7.64 -28.45 8.60
C LEU A 34 8.11 -29.92 8.63
N SER A 35 8.07 -30.61 7.49
CA SER A 35 8.58 -31.99 7.41
C SER A 35 10.09 -32.04 7.62
N SER A 36 10.85 -31.09 7.05
CA SER A 36 12.30 -31.02 7.23
C SER A 36 12.68 -30.81 8.69
N VAL A 37 11.95 -29.97 9.44
CA VAL A 37 12.18 -29.78 10.88
C VAL A 37 12.03 -31.09 11.65
N LEU A 38 10.97 -31.86 11.38
CA LEU A 38 10.73 -33.15 12.03
C LEU A 38 11.79 -34.19 11.66
N LEU A 39 12.18 -34.23 10.37
CA LEU A 39 13.20 -35.16 9.89
C LEU A 39 14.58 -34.85 10.49
N PHE A 40 14.99 -33.57 10.55
CA PHE A 40 16.25 -33.21 11.20
C PHE A 40 16.24 -33.53 12.69
N ALA A 41 15.13 -33.27 13.39
CA ALA A 41 14.99 -33.61 14.80
C ALA A 41 15.08 -35.12 15.08
N GLY A 42 14.65 -35.96 14.14
CA GLY A 42 14.71 -37.43 14.27
C GLY A 42 15.99 -38.09 13.79
N THR A 43 16.85 -37.39 13.04
CA THR A 43 18.00 -38.01 12.34
C THR A 43 19.36 -37.42 12.68
N VAL A 44 19.42 -36.25 13.31
CA VAL A 44 20.68 -35.53 13.58
C VAL A 44 20.83 -35.25 15.06
N ASP A 45 22.04 -35.49 15.58
CA ASP A 45 22.38 -35.15 16.96
C ASP A 45 22.25 -33.65 17.25
N ASN A 46 21.69 -33.32 18.40
CA ASN A 46 21.45 -31.94 18.85
C ASN A 46 22.74 -31.09 18.90
N LEU A 47 23.88 -31.68 19.27
CA LEU A 47 25.16 -30.98 19.31
C LEU A 47 25.62 -30.59 17.90
N LEU A 48 25.42 -31.46 16.92
CA LEU A 48 25.79 -31.20 15.53
C LEU A 48 24.88 -30.13 14.89
N LEU A 49 23.58 -30.12 15.22
CA LEU A 49 22.64 -29.10 14.73
C LEU A 49 22.97 -27.67 15.20
N ARG A 50 23.65 -27.52 16.34
CA ARG A 50 24.06 -26.22 16.88
C ARG A 50 25.37 -25.71 16.30
N ASP A 51 26.12 -26.56 15.61
CA ASP A 51 27.39 -26.21 14.96
C ASP A 51 27.13 -25.73 13.53
N LYS A 52 26.91 -24.41 13.39
CA LYS A 52 26.55 -23.75 12.11
C LYS A 52 27.55 -24.05 10.98
N PHE A 53 28.83 -24.17 11.29
CA PHE A 53 29.89 -24.40 10.29
C PHE A 53 30.33 -25.85 10.18
N GLY A 54 29.73 -26.76 10.97
CA GLY A 54 30.03 -28.18 10.95
C GLY A 54 31.50 -28.47 11.27
N GLN A 55 32.14 -27.69 12.14
CA GLN A 55 33.52 -27.94 12.58
C GLN A 55 33.68 -29.36 13.16
N SER A 56 32.64 -29.85 13.83
CA SER A 56 32.57 -31.21 14.40
C SER A 56 32.61 -32.34 13.36
N ILE A 57 32.30 -32.04 12.09
CA ILE A 57 32.31 -33.00 10.97
C ILE A 57 33.34 -32.63 9.89
N GLY A 58 34.39 -31.90 10.29
CA GLY A 58 35.49 -31.50 9.39
C GLY A 58 35.12 -30.38 8.43
N GLY A 59 34.22 -29.47 8.82
CA GLY A 59 33.83 -28.29 8.04
C GLY A 59 32.81 -28.58 6.93
N LYS A 60 32.12 -29.73 7.00
CA LYS A 60 31.07 -30.11 6.04
C LYS A 60 29.72 -29.52 6.44
N LEU A 61 28.85 -29.27 5.46
CA LEU A 61 27.46 -28.91 5.71
C LEU A 61 26.69 -30.10 6.27
N VAL A 62 26.05 -29.94 7.42
CA VAL A 62 25.25 -30.98 8.09
C VAL A 62 24.20 -31.58 7.14
N VAL A 63 23.47 -30.71 6.41
CA VAL A 63 22.45 -31.13 5.43
C VAL A 63 23.06 -31.92 4.26
N ALA A 64 24.27 -31.57 3.83
CA ALA A 64 24.93 -32.26 2.73
C ALA A 64 25.42 -33.67 3.16
N ASN A 65 25.76 -33.86 4.42
CA ASN A 65 26.22 -35.16 4.93
C ASN A 65 25.11 -36.23 4.95
N ILE A 66 23.84 -35.80 5.05
CA ILE A 66 22.66 -36.69 5.05
C ILE A 66 22.18 -36.99 3.61
N ALA A 67 22.67 -36.24 2.63
CA ALA A 67 22.17 -36.32 1.27
C ALA A 67 22.62 -37.59 0.54
N TRP A 68 21.66 -38.33 0.01
CA TRP A 68 21.87 -39.43 -0.93
C TRP A 68 21.60 -38.95 -2.36
N PRO A 69 22.38 -39.36 -3.39
CA PRO A 69 23.48 -40.34 -3.37
C PRO A 69 24.86 -39.77 -3.00
N ASN A 70 25.07 -38.46 -3.05
CA ASN A 70 26.36 -37.83 -2.72
C ASN A 70 26.16 -36.40 -2.17
N GLN A 71 26.97 -36.00 -1.19
CA GLN A 71 26.99 -34.67 -0.58
C GLN A 71 27.13 -33.51 -1.60
N TRP A 72 27.80 -33.75 -2.73
CA TRP A 72 28.00 -32.76 -3.78
C TRP A 72 26.69 -32.28 -4.43
N VAL A 73 25.63 -33.10 -4.38
CA VAL A 73 24.31 -32.74 -4.92
C VAL A 73 23.75 -31.51 -4.18
N ILE A 74 23.86 -31.49 -2.85
CA ILE A 74 23.39 -30.35 -2.05
C ILE A 74 24.33 -29.15 -2.20
N LEU A 75 25.64 -29.36 -2.23
CA LEU A 75 26.62 -28.29 -2.39
C LEU A 75 26.43 -27.55 -3.73
N ILE A 76 26.42 -28.28 -4.85
CA ILE A 76 26.26 -27.70 -6.18
C ILE A 76 24.83 -27.16 -6.36
N GLY A 77 23.82 -27.90 -5.91
CA GLY A 77 22.42 -27.51 -6.01
C GLY A 77 22.11 -26.21 -5.25
N SER A 78 22.57 -26.10 -4.00
CA SER A 78 22.39 -24.88 -3.20
C SER A 78 23.17 -23.69 -3.76
N PHE A 79 24.39 -23.91 -4.28
CA PHE A 79 25.17 -22.87 -4.94
C PHE A 79 24.46 -22.32 -6.19
N LEU A 80 24.02 -23.19 -7.10
CA LEU A 80 23.30 -22.77 -8.31
C LEU A 80 21.94 -22.13 -7.97
N SER A 81 21.24 -22.65 -6.96
CA SER A 81 19.95 -22.10 -6.50
C SER A 81 20.10 -20.70 -5.91
N THR A 82 21.10 -20.47 -5.05
CA THR A 82 21.38 -19.16 -4.45
C THR A 82 21.83 -18.14 -5.48
N LEU A 83 22.68 -18.54 -6.44
CA LEU A 83 23.08 -17.70 -7.57
C LEU A 83 21.87 -17.30 -8.42
N GLY A 84 20.99 -18.27 -8.75
CA GLY A 84 19.75 -18.00 -9.50
C GLY A 84 18.81 -17.03 -8.78
N ALA A 85 18.61 -17.21 -7.47
CA ALA A 85 17.79 -16.30 -6.65
C ALA A 85 18.40 -14.88 -6.58
N GLY A 86 19.73 -14.79 -6.50
CA GLY A 86 20.46 -13.53 -6.58
C GLY A 86 20.24 -12.80 -7.90
N LEU A 87 20.41 -13.50 -9.04
CA LEU A 87 20.17 -12.94 -10.38
C LEU A 87 18.71 -12.50 -10.58
N GLN A 88 17.75 -13.28 -10.09
CA GLN A 88 16.33 -12.91 -10.14
C GLN A 88 16.07 -11.61 -9.37
N SER A 89 16.64 -11.48 -8.17
CA SER A 89 16.47 -10.29 -7.34
C SER A 89 17.15 -9.06 -7.96
N LEU A 90 18.34 -9.24 -8.54
CA LEU A 90 19.11 -8.19 -9.20
C LEU A 90 18.44 -7.65 -10.46
N THR A 91 17.69 -8.50 -11.18
CA THR A 91 16.94 -8.10 -12.38
C THR A 91 15.54 -7.59 -12.06
N GLY A 92 14.92 -8.07 -10.98
CA GLY A 92 13.57 -7.68 -10.55
C GLY A 92 13.50 -6.30 -9.91
N ALA A 93 14.40 -6.00 -8.95
CA ALA A 93 14.36 -4.74 -8.20
C ALA A 93 14.50 -3.47 -9.07
N PRO A 94 15.42 -3.40 -10.05
CA PRO A 94 15.53 -2.24 -10.95
C PRO A 94 14.27 -2.00 -11.78
N ARG A 95 13.57 -3.06 -12.19
CA ARG A 95 12.33 -2.95 -12.99
C ARG A 95 11.18 -2.39 -12.15
N LEU A 96 11.07 -2.81 -10.88
CA LEU A 96 10.11 -2.23 -9.93
C LEU A 96 10.39 -0.74 -9.70
N LEU A 97 11.66 -0.37 -9.47
CA LEU A 97 12.05 1.03 -9.30
C LEU A 97 11.75 1.88 -10.54
N GLN A 98 12.03 1.33 -11.74
CA GLN A 98 11.73 2.01 -13.00
C GLN A 98 10.22 2.21 -13.19
N ALA A 99 9.38 1.23 -12.83
CA ALA A 99 7.93 1.36 -12.91
C ALA A 99 7.43 2.51 -12.01
N ILE A 100 7.87 2.55 -10.74
CA ILE A 100 7.54 3.63 -9.81
C ILE A 100 7.98 5.00 -10.35
N ALA A 101 9.16 5.07 -10.97
CA ALA A 101 9.68 6.30 -11.56
C ALA A 101 8.85 6.77 -12.77
N LYS A 102 8.31 5.83 -13.56
CA LYS A 102 7.46 6.14 -14.74
C LYS A 102 6.08 6.67 -14.36
N ASP A 103 5.56 6.28 -13.20
CA ASP A 103 4.26 6.79 -12.71
C ASP A 103 4.31 8.30 -12.39
N GLY A 104 5.50 8.88 -12.23
CA GLY A 104 5.69 10.31 -12.01
C GLY A 104 5.12 10.80 -10.67
N ILE A 105 4.90 9.89 -9.73
CA ILE A 105 4.37 10.17 -8.38
C ILE A 105 5.45 10.85 -7.52
N ILE A 106 6.71 10.41 -7.68
CA ILE A 106 7.83 10.88 -6.89
C ILE A 106 8.86 11.57 -7.80
N PRO A 107 8.92 12.91 -7.83
CA PRO A 107 9.70 13.65 -8.83
C PRO A 107 11.20 13.40 -8.74
N PHE A 108 11.76 13.17 -7.54
CA PHE A 108 13.18 12.87 -7.39
C PHE A 108 13.59 11.51 -7.97
N LEU A 109 12.63 10.60 -8.17
CA LEU A 109 12.86 9.29 -8.80
C LEU A 109 12.83 9.37 -10.33
N ALA A 110 12.44 10.51 -10.93
CA ALA A 110 12.34 10.69 -12.39
C ALA A 110 13.61 10.30 -13.18
N PRO A 111 14.84 10.53 -12.71
CA PRO A 111 16.04 10.10 -13.43
C PRO A 111 16.11 8.58 -13.68
N PHE A 112 15.46 7.78 -12.84
CA PHE A 112 15.42 6.31 -12.93
C PHE A 112 14.36 5.79 -13.91
N ALA A 113 13.48 6.65 -14.44
CA ALA A 113 12.49 6.27 -15.45
C ALA A 113 13.13 6.00 -16.83
N LYS A 114 14.31 6.58 -17.10
CA LYS A 114 15.01 6.47 -18.39
C LYS A 114 15.36 5.01 -18.69
N SER A 115 14.89 4.54 -19.84
CA SER A 115 15.22 3.21 -20.37
C SER A 115 16.36 3.30 -21.37
N SER A 116 17.18 2.25 -21.44
CA SER A 116 18.13 2.05 -22.54
C SER A 116 17.37 1.72 -23.85
N SER A 117 18.07 1.74 -24.99
CA SER A 117 17.52 1.37 -26.30
C SER A 117 16.89 -0.04 -26.32
N ARG A 118 17.38 -0.95 -25.45
CA ARG A 118 16.86 -2.32 -25.29
C ARG A 118 15.75 -2.47 -24.25
N GLY A 119 15.26 -1.37 -23.67
CA GLY A 119 14.24 -1.41 -22.62
C GLY A 119 14.78 -1.69 -21.21
N GLU A 120 16.10 -1.72 -21.02
CA GLU A 120 16.72 -2.03 -19.72
C GLU A 120 16.93 -0.79 -18.82
N PRO A 121 16.65 -0.89 -17.51
CA PRO A 121 16.75 0.22 -16.57
C PRO A 121 18.17 0.38 -16.01
N THR A 122 19.09 0.93 -16.80
CA THR A 122 20.53 1.02 -16.45
C THR A 122 20.80 1.83 -15.17
N ARG A 123 20.14 2.97 -14.99
CA ARG A 123 20.31 3.82 -13.79
C ARG A 123 19.77 3.17 -12.52
N ALA A 124 18.63 2.50 -12.62
CA ALA A 124 18.06 1.77 -11.50
C ALA A 124 18.91 0.55 -11.14
N LEU A 125 19.49 -0.13 -12.13
CA LEU A 125 20.40 -1.25 -11.92
C LEU A 125 21.66 -0.81 -11.16
N LEU A 126 22.26 0.33 -11.53
CA LEU A 126 23.42 0.87 -10.81
C LEU A 126 23.09 1.17 -9.34
N LEU A 127 21.91 1.74 -9.06
CA LEU A 127 21.48 1.98 -7.68
C LEU A 127 21.30 0.66 -6.92
N THR A 128 20.66 -0.35 -7.51
CA THR A 128 20.49 -1.67 -6.90
C THR A 128 21.83 -2.32 -6.59
N VAL A 129 22.78 -2.29 -7.53
CA VAL A 129 24.15 -2.82 -7.32
C VAL A 129 24.85 -2.07 -6.19
N PHE A 130 24.73 -0.74 -6.14
CA PHE A 130 25.31 0.07 -5.06
C PHE A 130 24.74 -0.32 -3.68
N ILE A 131 23.42 -0.46 -3.55
CA ILE A 131 22.77 -0.88 -2.30
C ILE A 131 23.19 -2.31 -1.92
N CYS A 132 23.23 -3.23 -2.88
CA CYS A 132 23.71 -4.59 -2.67
C CYS A 132 25.17 -4.61 -2.20
N GLN A 133 26.04 -3.78 -2.78
CA GLN A 133 27.44 -3.68 -2.39
C GLN A 133 27.59 -3.22 -0.93
N CYS A 134 26.79 -2.24 -0.48
CA CYS A 134 26.76 -1.84 0.93
C CYS A 134 26.38 -3.01 1.85
N GLY A 135 25.41 -3.85 1.42
CA GLY A 135 25.05 -5.07 2.15
C GLY A 135 26.18 -6.10 2.21
N ILE A 136 26.91 -6.30 1.10
CA ILE A 136 28.06 -7.22 1.04
C ILE A 136 29.19 -6.75 1.97
N LEU A 137 29.45 -5.44 2.05
CA LEU A 137 30.48 -4.87 2.92
C LEU A 137 30.22 -5.11 4.42
N LEU A 138 28.97 -5.33 4.84
CA LEU A 138 28.65 -5.71 6.22
C LEU A 138 29.14 -7.11 6.59
N GLY A 139 29.44 -7.98 5.61
CA GLY A 139 30.17 -9.23 5.79
C GLY A 139 29.47 -10.35 6.58
N ASN A 140 28.30 -10.10 7.20
CA ASN A 140 27.59 -11.07 8.01
C ASN A 140 26.09 -11.14 7.68
N VAL A 141 25.66 -12.32 7.22
CA VAL A 141 24.27 -12.63 6.84
C VAL A 141 23.32 -12.55 8.02
N ASP A 142 23.79 -12.85 9.24
CA ASP A 142 22.95 -12.85 10.45
C ASP A 142 22.50 -11.43 10.84
N TYR A 143 23.27 -10.39 10.47
CA TYR A 143 22.83 -8.99 10.64
C TYR A 143 21.89 -8.53 9.52
N LEU A 144 22.06 -9.04 8.30
CA LEU A 144 21.22 -8.68 7.16
C LEU A 144 19.83 -9.30 7.24
N ALA A 145 19.70 -10.53 7.74
CA ALA A 145 18.45 -11.26 7.74
C ALA A 145 17.31 -10.55 8.52
N PRO A 146 17.52 -10.04 9.75
CA PRO A 146 16.51 -9.26 10.45
C PRO A 146 16.13 -7.97 9.72
N LEU A 147 17.11 -7.27 9.15
CA LEU A 147 16.89 -6.02 8.40
C LEU A 147 16.00 -6.24 7.18
N LEU A 148 16.31 -7.25 6.36
CA LEU A 148 15.50 -7.59 5.18
C LEU A 148 14.10 -8.06 5.58
N SER A 149 14.00 -8.83 6.67
CA SER A 149 12.72 -9.32 7.19
C SER A 149 11.78 -8.17 7.58
N MET A 150 12.32 -7.06 8.13
CA MET A 150 11.53 -5.86 8.43
C MET A 150 10.90 -5.24 7.18
N PHE A 151 11.65 -5.10 6.08
CA PHE A 151 11.13 -4.53 4.84
C PHE A 151 10.03 -5.42 4.23
N PHE A 152 10.21 -6.74 4.26
CA PHE A 152 9.18 -7.67 3.77
C PHE A 152 7.92 -7.66 4.65
N LEU A 153 8.07 -7.71 5.98
CA LEU A 153 6.94 -7.66 6.92
C LEU A 153 6.16 -6.36 6.80
N MET A 154 6.85 -5.23 6.61
CA MET A 154 6.20 -3.94 6.36
C MET A 154 5.38 -3.96 5.07
N CYS A 155 5.95 -4.49 3.98
CA CYS A 155 5.25 -4.61 2.71
C CYS A 155 3.97 -5.46 2.85
N TYR A 156 4.07 -6.62 3.49
CA TYR A 156 2.91 -7.49 3.76
C TYR A 156 1.90 -6.83 4.70
N GLY A 157 2.36 -6.11 5.72
CA GLY A 157 1.53 -5.31 6.62
C GLY A 157 0.70 -4.28 5.87
N PHE A 158 1.31 -3.47 4.99
CA PHE A 158 0.59 -2.46 4.23
C PHE A 158 -0.40 -3.04 3.22
N VAL A 159 -0.06 -4.15 2.56
CA VAL A 159 -1.01 -4.84 1.68
C VAL A 159 -2.23 -5.32 2.47
N ASN A 160 -2.01 -5.93 3.64
CA ASN A 160 -3.09 -6.40 4.52
C ASN A 160 -3.95 -5.23 5.05
N LEU A 161 -3.31 -4.13 5.47
CA LEU A 161 -3.99 -2.93 5.93
C LEU A 161 -4.85 -2.32 4.83
N ALA A 162 -4.30 -2.16 3.62
CA ALA A 162 -5.01 -1.59 2.47
C ALA A 162 -6.24 -2.42 2.12
N CYS A 163 -6.10 -3.75 2.03
CA CYS A 163 -7.22 -4.66 1.77
C CYS A 163 -8.31 -4.56 2.84
N ALA A 164 -7.94 -4.54 4.13
CA ALA A 164 -8.90 -4.44 5.23
C ALA A 164 -9.63 -3.08 5.23
N LEU A 165 -8.88 -1.99 5.09
CA LEU A 165 -9.43 -0.63 5.06
C LEU A 165 -10.35 -0.41 3.86
N GLN A 166 -9.96 -0.86 2.66
CA GLN A 166 -10.78 -0.65 1.46
C GLN A 166 -12.14 -1.36 1.55
N THR A 167 -12.18 -2.56 2.14
CA THR A 167 -13.41 -3.28 2.42
C THR A 167 -14.25 -2.59 3.49
N LEU A 168 -13.64 -2.21 4.62
CA LEU A 168 -14.35 -1.58 5.74
C LEU A 168 -14.91 -0.20 5.36
N LEU A 169 -14.15 0.56 4.57
CA LEU A 169 -14.54 1.88 4.09
C LEU A 169 -15.47 1.82 2.88
N ARG A 170 -15.80 0.64 2.34
CA ARG A 170 -16.62 0.47 1.12
C ARG A 170 -16.14 1.40 0.00
N THR A 171 -14.88 1.22 -0.39
CA THR A 171 -14.26 2.02 -1.45
C THR A 171 -15.00 1.74 -2.78
N PRO A 172 -15.38 2.76 -3.58
CA PRO A 172 -16.28 2.57 -4.73
C PRO A 172 -15.85 1.48 -5.73
N ASN A 173 -14.54 1.42 -6.03
CA ASN A 173 -13.99 0.48 -7.00
C ASN A 173 -13.53 -0.86 -6.39
N TRP A 174 -13.74 -1.08 -5.09
CA TRP A 174 -13.24 -2.27 -4.40
C TRP A 174 -14.34 -3.33 -4.23
N ARG A 175 -14.30 -4.35 -5.09
CA ARG A 175 -15.26 -5.48 -5.07
C ARG A 175 -14.52 -6.81 -5.24
N PRO A 176 -13.85 -7.32 -4.20
CA PRO A 176 -13.09 -8.57 -4.28
C PRO A 176 -14.02 -9.75 -4.57
N ARG A 177 -13.78 -10.44 -5.69
CA ARG A 177 -14.59 -11.59 -6.14
C ARG A 177 -14.11 -12.94 -5.62
N PHE A 178 -13.00 -12.97 -4.88
CA PHE A 178 -12.43 -14.21 -4.37
C PHE A 178 -13.25 -14.78 -3.20
N LYS A 179 -13.70 -16.04 -3.33
CA LYS A 179 -14.67 -16.68 -2.41
C LYS A 179 -14.22 -16.73 -0.95
N TYR A 180 -12.92 -16.93 -0.69
CA TYR A 180 -12.39 -17.09 0.67
C TYR A 180 -11.82 -15.79 1.27
N TYR A 181 -12.05 -14.65 0.62
CA TYR A 181 -11.62 -13.37 1.13
C TYR A 181 -12.58 -12.86 2.22
N HIS A 182 -12.03 -12.46 3.37
CA HIS A 182 -12.76 -11.74 4.40
C HIS A 182 -11.84 -10.69 5.06
N TRP A 183 -12.39 -9.53 5.43
CA TRP A 183 -11.60 -8.42 5.99
C TRP A 183 -10.88 -8.80 7.30
N SER A 184 -11.48 -9.70 8.11
CA SER A 184 -10.87 -10.16 9.36
C SER A 184 -9.58 -10.96 9.12
N LEU A 185 -9.47 -11.72 8.02
CA LEU A 185 -8.25 -12.43 7.67
C LEU A 185 -7.12 -11.46 7.31
N SER A 186 -7.44 -10.38 6.60
CA SER A 186 -6.47 -9.31 6.30
C SER A 186 -6.05 -8.59 7.59
N PHE A 187 -6.99 -8.30 8.49
CA PHE A 187 -6.68 -7.68 9.78
C PHE A 187 -5.81 -8.57 10.68
N LEU A 188 -6.08 -9.89 10.71
CA LEU A 188 -5.23 -10.87 11.40
C LEU A 188 -3.82 -10.93 10.80
N GLY A 189 -3.72 -10.90 9.46
CA GLY A 189 -2.41 -10.84 8.78
C GLY A 189 -1.62 -9.58 9.15
N LEU A 190 -2.30 -8.42 9.22
CA LEU A 190 -1.70 -7.17 9.66
C LEU A 190 -1.19 -7.26 11.11
N SER A 191 -2.02 -7.76 12.04
CA SER A 191 -1.64 -7.86 13.45
C SER A 191 -0.45 -8.80 13.65
N LEU A 192 -0.40 -9.93 12.94
CA LEU A 192 0.75 -10.84 12.95
C LEU A 192 2.02 -10.19 12.39
N CYS A 193 1.93 -9.44 11.29
CA CYS A 193 3.09 -8.74 10.73
C CYS A 193 3.66 -7.71 11.72
N ILE A 194 2.79 -6.90 12.34
CA ILE A 194 3.20 -5.91 13.35
C ILE A 194 3.80 -6.61 14.58
N ALA A 195 3.16 -7.66 15.09
CA ALA A 195 3.67 -8.40 16.24
C ALA A 195 5.08 -8.94 16.00
N ILE A 196 5.32 -9.60 14.86
CA ILE A 196 6.65 -10.16 14.53
C ILE A 196 7.69 -9.05 14.35
N MET A 197 7.34 -7.91 13.75
CA MET A 197 8.24 -6.76 13.63
C MET A 197 8.68 -6.26 15.01
N PHE A 198 7.73 -6.03 15.94
CA PHE A 198 8.06 -5.57 17.29
C PHE A 198 8.85 -6.60 18.10
N MET A 199 8.56 -7.89 17.93
CA MET A 199 9.30 -8.97 18.59
C MET A 199 10.75 -9.08 18.10
N THR A 200 11.02 -8.77 16.83
CA THR A 200 12.38 -8.84 16.28
C THR A 200 13.20 -7.61 16.67
N SER A 201 12.66 -6.40 16.47
CA SER A 201 13.29 -5.16 16.93
C SER A 201 12.28 -4.02 16.94
N TRP A 202 11.89 -3.59 18.13
CA TRP A 202 10.92 -2.51 18.30
C TRP A 202 11.42 -1.16 17.79
N TYR A 203 12.72 -0.86 17.93
CA TYR A 203 13.29 0.43 17.52
C TYR A 203 13.39 0.54 15.99
N TYR A 204 13.83 -0.51 15.30
CA TYR A 204 13.80 -0.54 13.83
C TYR A 204 12.37 -0.54 13.30
N ALA A 205 11.44 -1.23 13.96
CA ALA A 205 10.03 -1.22 13.58
C ALA A 205 9.41 0.19 13.63
N LEU A 206 9.64 0.94 14.71
CA LEU A 206 9.15 2.32 14.84
C LEU A 206 9.74 3.24 13.77
N LEU A 207 11.06 3.17 13.56
CA LEU A 207 11.75 3.98 12.56
C LEU A 207 11.20 3.70 11.15
N ALA A 208 11.03 2.42 10.83
CA ALA A 208 10.58 1.99 9.51
C ALA A 208 9.11 2.37 9.26
N MET A 209 8.22 2.20 10.26
CA MET A 209 6.83 2.66 10.17
C MET A 209 6.71 4.19 10.04
N GLY A 210 7.53 4.94 10.80
CA GLY A 210 7.59 6.40 10.70
C GLY A 210 8.02 6.87 9.31
N MET A 211 9.09 6.28 8.77
CA MET A 211 9.57 6.57 7.41
C MET A 211 8.51 6.26 6.35
N ALA A 212 7.83 5.12 6.47
CA ALA A 212 6.76 4.75 5.55
C ALA A 212 5.55 5.70 5.63
N GLY A 213 5.18 6.14 6.84
CA GLY A 213 4.13 7.15 7.03
C GLY A 213 4.47 8.49 6.39
N LEU A 214 5.73 8.93 6.50
CA LEU A 214 6.22 10.14 5.83
C LEU A 214 6.16 10.01 4.30
N ILE A 215 6.60 8.87 3.76
CA ILE A 215 6.53 8.60 2.30
C ILE A 215 5.07 8.59 1.84
N TYR A 216 4.17 7.93 2.57
CA TYR A 216 2.74 7.91 2.25
C TYR A 216 2.15 9.32 2.20
N LYS A 217 2.41 10.14 3.22
CA LYS A 217 1.92 11.53 3.27
C LYS A 217 2.53 12.41 2.18
N TYR A 218 3.81 12.20 1.86
CA TYR A 218 4.46 12.90 0.76
C TYR A 218 3.81 12.59 -0.59
N ILE A 219 3.52 11.31 -0.86
CA ILE A 219 2.83 10.87 -2.07
C ILE A 219 1.41 11.46 -2.14
N GLU A 220 0.68 11.44 -1.02
CA GLU A 220 -0.68 12.00 -0.94
C GLU A 220 -0.69 13.50 -1.28
N TYR A 221 0.26 14.26 -0.71
CA TYR A 221 0.40 15.70 -0.97
C TYR A 221 0.71 16.00 -2.45
N ARG A 222 1.70 15.30 -3.04
CA ARG A 222 2.07 15.49 -4.45
C ARG A 222 0.97 15.05 -5.40
N GLY A 223 0.24 13.99 -5.07
CA GLY A 223 -0.92 13.53 -5.82
C GLY A 223 -2.01 14.61 -5.87
N ALA A 224 -2.32 15.20 -4.71
CA ALA A 224 -3.29 16.29 -4.61
C ALA A 224 -2.86 17.55 -5.38
N GLU A 225 -1.58 17.93 -5.29
CA GLU A 225 -1.02 19.07 -6.03
C GLU A 225 -1.13 18.88 -7.56
N LYS A 226 -0.89 17.66 -8.05
CA LYS A 226 -0.99 17.35 -9.49
C LYS A 226 -2.43 17.30 -9.99
N GLU A 227 -3.38 16.76 -9.22
CA GLU A 227 -4.78 16.63 -9.63
C GLU A 227 -5.53 17.97 -9.54
N TRP A 228 -5.23 18.79 -8.53
CA TRP A 228 -6.00 20.00 -8.21
C TRP A 228 -5.22 21.31 -8.31
N GLY A 229 -3.93 21.28 -8.64
CA GLY A 229 -3.06 22.45 -8.78
C GLY A 229 -2.53 23.05 -7.46
N ASP A 230 -3.15 22.73 -6.33
CA ASP A 230 -2.71 23.12 -4.97
C ASP A 230 -2.80 21.90 -4.05
N GLY A 231 -1.70 21.55 -3.39
CA GLY A 231 -1.62 20.37 -2.53
C GLY A 231 -2.60 20.39 -1.36
N ILE A 232 -2.70 21.50 -0.61
CA ILE A 232 -3.53 21.52 0.61
C ILE A 232 -5.02 21.60 0.27
N ARG A 233 -5.39 22.48 -0.67
CA ARG A 233 -6.79 22.55 -1.15
C ARG A 233 -7.19 21.27 -1.89
N GLY A 234 -6.26 20.68 -2.64
CA GLY A 234 -6.47 19.43 -3.35
C GLY A 234 -6.77 18.25 -2.42
N LEU A 235 -6.10 18.15 -1.27
CA LEU A 235 -6.40 17.11 -0.28
C LEU A 235 -7.84 17.20 0.23
N ASN A 236 -8.30 18.42 0.53
CA ASN A 236 -9.68 18.65 0.97
C ASN A 236 -10.71 18.34 -0.13
N LEU A 237 -10.41 18.71 -1.39
CA LEU A 237 -11.27 18.41 -2.54
C LEU A 237 -11.34 16.91 -2.84
N SER A 238 -10.21 16.20 -2.79
CA SER A 238 -10.16 14.74 -2.92
C SER A 238 -10.96 14.05 -1.82
N ALA A 239 -10.82 14.49 -0.56
CA ALA A 239 -11.59 13.95 0.56
C ALA A 239 -13.10 14.20 0.40
N ALA A 240 -13.49 15.40 -0.04
CA ALA A 240 -14.89 15.74 -0.30
C ALA A 240 -15.49 14.91 -1.44
N ARG A 241 -14.78 14.79 -2.58
CA ARG A 241 -15.18 13.97 -3.73
C ARG A 241 -15.36 12.51 -3.32
N TYR A 242 -14.41 11.95 -2.56
CA TYR A 242 -14.48 10.58 -2.09
C TYR A 242 -15.70 10.34 -1.19
N ALA A 243 -15.97 11.28 -0.26
CA ALA A 243 -17.14 11.20 0.60
C ALA A 243 -18.46 11.30 -0.18
N LEU A 244 -18.54 12.16 -1.20
CA LEU A 244 -19.73 12.30 -2.05
C LEU A 244 -20.01 11.04 -2.88
N LEU A 245 -18.99 10.48 -3.55
CA LEU A 245 -19.13 9.25 -4.32
C LEU A 245 -19.61 8.07 -3.46
N LYS A 246 -19.15 8.00 -2.20
CA LYS A 246 -19.58 6.98 -1.26
C LYS A 246 -21.04 7.11 -0.83
N LEU A 247 -21.59 8.33 -0.83
CA LEU A 247 -22.99 8.57 -0.48
C LEU A 247 -23.95 8.04 -1.56
N GLU A 248 -23.53 7.98 -2.83
CA GLU A 248 -24.36 7.50 -3.94
C GLU A 248 -24.69 6.00 -3.87
N GLU A 249 -23.83 5.18 -3.26
CA GLU A 249 -24.06 3.73 -3.13
C GLU A 249 -24.99 3.35 -1.95
N GLY A 250 -25.34 4.29 -1.08
CA GLY A 250 -26.18 4.05 0.09
C GLY A 250 -27.68 3.92 -0.23
N PRO A 251 -28.50 3.35 0.67
CA PRO A 251 -29.95 3.39 0.51
C PRO A 251 -30.44 4.85 0.48
N PRO A 252 -31.36 5.21 -0.44
CA PRO A 252 -31.70 6.61 -0.70
C PRO A 252 -32.39 7.32 0.47
N HIS A 253 -33.05 6.57 1.34
CA HIS A 253 -33.72 7.12 2.52
C HIS A 253 -33.17 6.51 3.82
N THR A 254 -32.91 7.38 4.79
CA THR A 254 -32.63 6.96 6.16
C THR A 254 -33.95 6.74 6.89
N LYS A 255 -33.98 5.80 7.85
CA LYS A 255 -35.16 5.62 8.72
C LYS A 255 -35.31 6.76 9.74
N ASN A 256 -34.20 7.40 10.08
CA ASN A 256 -34.14 8.49 11.06
C ASN A 256 -34.09 9.83 10.32
N TRP A 257 -35.20 10.58 10.35
CA TRP A 257 -35.24 11.89 9.71
C TRP A 257 -34.27 12.88 10.38
N ARG A 258 -33.57 13.64 9.53
CA ARG A 258 -32.68 14.74 9.91
C ARG A 258 -32.92 15.89 8.92
N PRO A 259 -33.36 17.08 9.36
CA PRO A 259 -33.66 18.18 8.44
C PRO A 259 -32.37 18.68 7.78
N GLN A 260 -32.32 18.65 6.45
CA GLN A 260 -31.35 19.42 5.66
C GLN A 260 -32.09 20.63 5.09
N ILE A 261 -31.61 21.83 5.40
CA ILE A 261 -32.39 23.06 5.20
C ILE A 261 -31.95 23.72 3.89
N LEU A 262 -32.90 23.93 2.98
CA LEU A 262 -32.75 24.85 1.85
C LEU A 262 -33.44 26.17 2.24
N MET A 263 -32.65 27.20 2.52
CA MET A 263 -33.16 28.51 2.89
C MET A 263 -33.32 29.37 1.64
N LEU A 264 -34.56 29.72 1.31
CA LEU A 264 -34.89 30.62 0.22
C LEU A 264 -34.92 32.06 0.73
N VAL A 265 -33.97 32.87 0.29
CA VAL A 265 -33.78 34.25 0.76
C VAL A 265 -34.21 35.22 -0.33
N LYS A 266 -35.24 36.02 -0.03
CA LYS A 266 -35.63 37.15 -0.87
C LYS A 266 -34.71 38.34 -0.62
N LEU A 267 -34.14 38.88 -1.69
CA LEU A 267 -33.38 40.13 -1.66
C LEU A 267 -34.32 41.32 -1.90
N THR A 268 -33.96 42.47 -1.35
CA THR A 268 -34.52 43.77 -1.71
C THR A 268 -33.84 44.34 -2.96
N ASP A 269 -34.36 45.43 -3.51
CA ASP A 269 -33.75 46.11 -4.67
C ASP A 269 -32.31 46.58 -4.40
N ALA A 270 -31.97 46.83 -3.14
CA ALA A 270 -30.60 47.10 -2.69
C ALA A 270 -29.69 45.84 -2.54
N LEU A 271 -30.13 44.68 -3.04
CA LEU A 271 -29.43 43.38 -2.94
C LEU A 271 -29.14 42.91 -1.50
N VAL A 272 -29.99 43.29 -0.53
CA VAL A 272 -29.86 42.89 0.87
C VAL A 272 -30.96 41.87 1.23
N PRO A 273 -30.69 40.86 2.07
CA PRO A 273 -31.71 39.94 2.55
C PRO A 273 -32.86 40.67 3.27
N LYS A 274 -34.08 40.54 2.75
CA LYS A 274 -35.31 41.16 3.28
C LYS A 274 -35.66 40.64 4.68
N TYR A 275 -35.44 39.35 4.93
CA TYR A 275 -35.82 38.67 6.19
C TYR A 275 -34.60 38.08 6.92
N ARG A 276 -33.75 38.96 7.48
CA ARG A 276 -32.52 38.57 8.18
C ARG A 276 -32.73 37.58 9.35
N LYS A 277 -33.90 37.60 10.01
CA LYS A 277 -34.19 36.69 11.13
C LYS A 277 -34.28 35.21 10.72
N MET A 278 -34.47 34.91 9.44
CA MET A 278 -34.44 33.51 8.96
C MET A 278 -33.07 32.85 9.16
N PHE A 279 -31.98 33.61 9.03
CA PHE A 279 -30.62 33.12 9.29
C PHE A 279 -30.43 32.74 10.76
N ALA A 280 -30.89 33.60 11.67
CA ALA A 280 -30.85 33.32 13.11
C ALA A 280 -31.68 32.08 13.46
N PHE A 281 -32.89 31.95 12.91
CA PHE A 281 -33.74 30.79 13.14
C PHE A 281 -33.12 29.49 12.62
N ALA A 282 -32.60 29.47 11.39
CA ALA A 282 -31.94 28.28 10.85
C ALA A 282 -30.67 27.91 11.62
N SER A 283 -29.90 28.91 12.07
CA SER A 283 -28.73 28.70 12.92
C SER A 283 -29.12 28.05 14.26
N GLN A 284 -30.18 28.55 14.92
CA GLN A 284 -30.71 27.96 16.15
C GLN A 284 -31.24 26.54 15.93
N LEU A 285 -31.97 26.31 14.84
CA LEU A 285 -32.55 25.00 14.51
C LEU A 285 -31.48 23.94 14.22
N LYS A 286 -30.35 24.33 13.62
CA LYS A 286 -29.27 23.41 13.24
C LYS A 286 -28.12 23.35 14.24
N ALA A 287 -27.97 24.34 15.09
CA ALA A 287 -26.87 24.48 16.05
C ALA A 287 -25.49 24.21 15.42
N GLY A 288 -25.28 24.68 14.19
CA GLY A 288 -24.02 24.51 13.44
C GLY A 288 -23.76 23.11 12.88
N ARG A 289 -24.75 22.20 12.85
CA ARG A 289 -24.56 20.81 12.39
C ARG A 289 -25.39 20.47 11.16
N GLY A 290 -24.84 19.61 10.29
CA GLY A 290 -25.49 19.14 9.06
C GLY A 290 -25.43 20.16 7.92
N LEU A 291 -26.23 19.93 6.88
CA LEU A 291 -26.21 20.75 5.67
C LEU A 291 -27.28 21.86 5.75
N THR A 292 -26.88 23.07 5.39
CA THR A 292 -27.78 24.21 5.15
C THR A 292 -27.31 24.92 3.89
N ILE A 293 -28.20 25.07 2.92
CA ILE A 293 -27.92 25.73 1.65
C ILE A 293 -28.78 26.99 1.60
N THR A 294 -28.16 28.14 1.42
CA THR A 294 -28.84 29.42 1.24
C THR A 294 -28.91 29.72 -0.25
N VAL A 295 -30.12 29.97 -0.76
CA VAL A 295 -30.37 30.27 -2.17
C VAL A 295 -31.14 31.58 -2.28
N SER A 296 -30.73 32.40 -3.23
CA SER A 296 -31.45 33.60 -3.61
C SER A 296 -31.54 33.73 -5.13
N CYS A 297 -32.58 34.40 -5.61
CA CYS A 297 -32.80 34.65 -7.03
C CYS A 297 -32.79 36.16 -7.26
N ILE A 298 -31.96 36.61 -8.21
CA ILE A 298 -31.92 37.98 -8.70
C ILE A 298 -32.63 38.00 -10.05
N GLN A 299 -33.61 38.88 -10.21
CA GLN A 299 -34.37 38.99 -11.45
C GLN A 299 -33.58 39.86 -12.44
N GLY A 300 -33.20 39.31 -13.58
CA GLY A 300 -32.44 40.04 -14.60
C GLY A 300 -31.74 39.13 -15.60
N ASP A 301 -30.95 39.74 -16.48
CA ASP A 301 -30.08 39.05 -17.43
C ASP A 301 -28.71 38.80 -16.78
N PHE A 302 -28.26 37.55 -16.76
CA PHE A 302 -27.00 37.13 -16.13
C PHE A 302 -25.78 37.82 -16.76
N THR A 303 -25.80 38.04 -18.08
CA THR A 303 -24.67 38.66 -18.79
C THR A 303 -24.41 40.09 -18.32
N LYS A 304 -25.47 40.80 -17.94
CA LYS A 304 -25.42 42.20 -17.45
C LYS A 304 -25.26 42.29 -15.94
N SER A 305 -25.74 41.29 -15.20
CA SER A 305 -25.89 41.36 -13.73
C SER A 305 -24.91 40.46 -12.97
N SER A 306 -23.84 39.98 -13.62
CA SER A 306 -22.86 39.06 -13.02
C SER A 306 -22.11 39.68 -11.83
N GLY A 307 -21.76 40.97 -11.92
CA GLY A 307 -21.12 41.72 -10.84
C GLY A 307 -22.05 41.91 -9.63
N GLU A 308 -23.31 42.23 -9.88
CA GLU A 308 -24.36 42.35 -8.85
C GLU A 308 -24.62 41.03 -8.14
N ALA A 309 -24.63 39.91 -8.88
CA ALA A 309 -24.76 38.57 -8.31
C ALA A 309 -23.58 38.21 -7.40
N LEU A 310 -22.36 38.63 -7.75
CA LEU A 310 -21.17 38.41 -6.92
C LEU A 310 -21.22 39.25 -5.63
N ALA A 311 -21.65 40.51 -5.73
CA ALA A 311 -21.82 41.40 -4.58
C ALA A 311 -22.94 40.91 -3.64
N ALA A 312 -24.08 40.49 -4.19
CA ALA A 312 -25.17 39.89 -3.43
C ALA A 312 -24.72 38.62 -2.69
N LYS A 313 -23.88 37.78 -3.32
CA LYS A 313 -23.32 36.58 -2.69
C LYS A 313 -22.43 36.90 -1.48
N GLN A 314 -21.72 38.03 -1.47
CA GLN A 314 -20.92 38.45 -0.32
C GLN A 314 -21.77 38.99 0.83
N SER A 315 -22.98 39.47 0.54
CA SER A 315 -23.91 40.03 1.53
C SER A 315 -24.75 38.99 2.29
N LEU A 316 -24.76 37.74 1.81
CA LEU A 316 -25.49 36.59 2.35
C LEU A 316 -24.60 35.76 3.28
#